data_AF-A0A2V8THN6-F1
#
_entry.id   AF-A0A2V8THN6-F1
#
_cell.length_a   1.000
_cell.length_b   1.000
_cell.length_c   1.000
_cell.angle_alpha   90.00
_cell.angle_beta   90.00
_cell.angle_gamma   90.00
#
_symmetry.space_group_name_H-M   'P 1'
#
loop_
_entity.id
_entity.type
_entity.pdbx_description
1 polymer ?
#
loop_
_entity_poly.entity_id
_entity_poly.type
_entity_poly.pdbx_seq_one_letter_code
_entity_poly.pdbx_strand_id
1 'polypeptide(L)'
;MRARTTLALPTLTGTLLFLFIPLVLVLYLRMPLGLAPSILLGVLLMAGHRFIARPFMLRELQRRCFWCGGAVGETPLDASTRSRDKLLQARACSRGCRDSFLAFGRFVSAVRPVVALLIFVPIAVYLANAAVRIAGGSLIPIEVARWLFKVPIAIAVGGLSVAYPLGRGMTRPPAIDFPVHNLFLLGVRNTLWVFRLVGLWWLVSWVLWLRF
;
A
#
# COMPACT_ATOMS: atom_id res chain seq x y z
N MET A 1 -6.62 29.67 -3.83
CA MET A 1 -5.27 29.62 -3.22
C MET A 1 -4.42 28.59 -3.96
N ARG A 2 -3.52 29.02 -4.85
CA ARG A 2 -2.53 28.16 -5.53
C ARG A 2 -1.23 28.19 -4.72
N ALA A 3 -0.93 27.11 -4.02
CA ALA A 3 0.31 26.97 -3.26
C ALA A 3 1.50 26.77 -4.22
N ARG A 4 2.59 27.52 -3.99
CA ARG A 4 3.85 27.41 -4.73
C ARG A 4 4.40 25.98 -4.68
N THR A 5 4.84 25.51 -5.84
CA THR A 5 5.51 24.24 -6.10
C THR A 5 6.97 24.27 -5.65
N THR A 6 7.22 24.45 -4.35
CA THR A 6 8.40 23.82 -3.75
C THR A 6 7.98 22.40 -3.41
N LEU A 7 8.60 21.40 -4.05
CA LEU A 7 8.51 20.02 -3.59
C LEU A 7 9.08 20.00 -2.17
N ALA A 8 8.20 20.17 -1.19
CA ALA A 8 8.59 20.21 0.21
C ALA A 8 9.36 18.91 0.51
N LEU A 9 10.54 19.04 1.12
CA LEU A 9 11.46 17.95 1.48
C LEU A 9 10.75 16.70 2.10
N PRO A 10 9.68 16.84 2.91
CA PRO A 10 8.92 15.69 3.42
C PRO A 10 8.20 14.88 2.33
N THR A 11 7.74 15.52 1.26
CA THR A 11 7.10 14.87 0.11
C THR A 11 8.12 14.05 -0.67
N LEU A 12 9.34 14.58 -0.87
CA LEU A 12 10.42 13.84 -1.53
C LEU A 12 10.81 12.61 -0.72
N THR A 13 11.01 12.78 0.59
CA THR A 13 11.36 11.68 1.50
C THR A 13 10.28 10.60 1.51
N GLY A 14 9.01 10.99 1.61
CA GLY A 14 7.88 10.06 1.52
C GLY A 14 7.86 9.29 0.20
N THR A 15 8.09 9.96 -0.93
CA THR A 15 8.18 9.31 -2.25
C THR A 15 9.35 8.32 -2.32
N LEU A 16 10.54 8.70 -1.85
CA LEU A 16 11.71 7.82 -1.84
C LEU A 16 11.45 6.55 -0.99
N LEU A 17 10.84 6.72 0.17
CA LEU A 17 10.43 5.57 1.00
C LEU A 17 9.36 4.72 0.28
N PHE A 18 8.44 5.34 -0.45
CA PHE A 18 7.42 4.60 -1.19
C PHE A 18 8.02 3.78 -2.34
N LEU A 19 9.11 4.23 -2.96
CA LEU A 19 9.80 3.52 -4.04
C LEU A 19 10.39 2.17 -3.61
N PHE A 20 10.50 1.87 -2.32
CA PHE A 20 10.84 0.53 -1.85
C PHE A 20 9.84 -0.52 -2.34
N ILE A 21 8.55 -0.19 -2.41
CA ILE A 21 7.51 -1.11 -2.86
C ILE A 21 7.73 -1.54 -4.32
N PRO A 22 7.81 -0.64 -5.31
CA PRO A 22 8.09 -1.04 -6.69
C PRO A 22 9.45 -1.70 -6.85
N LEU A 23 10.47 -1.32 -6.07
CA LEU A 23 11.77 -2.00 -6.09
C LEU A 23 11.66 -3.47 -5.68
N VAL A 24 10.98 -3.78 -4.57
CA VAL A 24 10.73 -5.16 -4.14
C VAL A 24 9.92 -5.93 -5.18
N LEU A 25 8.91 -5.29 -5.78
CA LEU A 25 8.13 -5.92 -6.85
C LEU A 25 8.99 -6.24 -8.07
N VAL A 26 9.95 -5.39 -8.46
CA VAL A 26 10.90 -5.69 -9.53
C VAL A 26 11.80 -6.87 -9.15
N LEU A 27 12.32 -6.91 -7.93
CA LEU A 27 13.14 -8.01 -7.46
C LEU A 27 12.37 -9.34 -7.50
N TYR A 28 11.15 -9.38 -7.01
CA TYR A 28 10.34 -10.59 -7.04
C TYR A 28 9.91 -10.96 -8.45
N LEU A 29 9.33 -10.02 -9.19
CA LEU A 29 8.69 -10.36 -10.46
C LEU A 29 9.71 -10.54 -11.59
N ARG A 30 10.74 -9.68 -11.69
CA ARG A 30 11.73 -9.76 -12.77
C ARG A 30 12.98 -10.54 -12.42
N MET A 31 13.29 -10.69 -11.12
CA MET A 31 14.46 -11.43 -10.64
C MET A 31 15.77 -11.03 -11.37
N PRO A 32 16.12 -9.74 -11.43
CA PRO A 32 17.25 -9.26 -12.25
C PRO A 32 18.61 -9.84 -11.82
N LEU A 33 18.73 -10.32 -10.58
CA LEU A 33 19.96 -10.93 -10.05
C LEU A 33 19.89 -12.47 -10.07
N GLY A 34 18.83 -13.05 -10.63
CA GLY A 34 18.45 -14.46 -10.44
C GLY A 34 17.50 -14.66 -9.26
N LEU A 35 16.92 -15.85 -9.14
CA LEU A 35 15.84 -16.14 -8.18
C LEU A 35 16.28 -15.94 -6.72
N ALA A 36 17.29 -16.67 -6.25
CA ALA A 36 17.73 -16.65 -4.84
C ALA A 36 18.13 -15.25 -4.33
N PRO A 37 19.08 -14.53 -4.96
CA PRO A 37 19.50 -13.22 -4.46
C PRO A 37 18.39 -12.18 -4.55
N SER A 38 17.52 -12.24 -5.57
CA SER A 38 16.41 -11.28 -5.69
C SER A 38 15.35 -11.50 -4.62
N ILE A 39 15.04 -12.77 -4.28
CA ILE A 39 14.10 -13.10 -3.19
C ILE A 39 14.70 -12.69 -1.84
N LEU A 40 15.95 -13.05 -1.57
CA LEU A 40 16.62 -12.70 -0.32
C LEU A 40 16.67 -11.18 -0.11
N LEU A 41 17.12 -10.44 -1.13
CA LEU A 41 17.20 -8.98 -1.07
C LEU A 41 15.80 -8.35 -0.92
N GLY A 42 14.79 -8.85 -1.63
CA GLY A 42 13.43 -8.36 -1.48
C GLY A 42 12.87 -8.56 -0.07
N VAL A 43 13.12 -9.72 0.56
CA VAL A 43 12.71 -10.00 1.94
C VAL A 43 13.43 -9.06 2.92
N LEU A 44 14.74 -8.88 2.76
CA LEU A 44 15.53 -7.96 3.60
C LEU A 44 15.03 -6.51 3.47
N LEU A 45 14.74 -6.05 2.25
CA LEU A 45 14.19 -4.72 2.00
C LEU A 45 12.79 -4.56 2.61
N MET A 46 11.91 -5.56 2.49
CA MET A 46 10.59 -5.53 3.13
C MET A 46 10.69 -5.44 4.65
N ALA A 47 11.58 -6.23 5.26
CA ALA A 47 11.82 -6.22 6.70
C ALA A 47 12.40 -4.87 7.15
N GLY A 48 13.44 -4.39 6.47
CA GLY A 48 14.14 -3.14 6.76
C GLY A 48 13.25 -1.90 6.60
N HIS A 49 12.46 -1.85 5.53
CA HIS A 49 11.58 -0.71 5.20
C HIS A 49 10.66 -0.35 6.38
N ARG A 50 10.12 -1.33 7.10
CA ARG A 50 9.23 -1.11 8.23
C ARG A 50 9.90 -0.29 9.35
N PHE A 51 11.19 -0.50 9.59
CA PHE A 51 11.94 0.20 10.64
C PHE A 51 12.23 1.65 10.28
N ILE A 52 12.22 2.00 8.99
CA ILE A 52 12.48 3.37 8.52
C ILE A 52 11.16 4.12 8.31
N ALA A 53 10.18 3.50 7.65
CA ALA A 53 8.92 4.13 7.27
C ALA A 53 8.02 4.42 8.47
N ARG A 54 8.01 3.56 9.50
CA ARG A 54 7.15 3.78 10.67
C ARG A 54 7.58 5.00 11.50
N PRO A 55 8.85 5.19 11.88
CA PRO A 55 9.29 6.41 12.56
C PRO A 55 9.09 7.66 11.73
N PHE A 56 9.33 7.60 10.41
CA PHE A 56 9.02 8.70 9.50
C PHE A 56 7.52 9.07 9.56
N MET A 57 6.64 8.09 9.42
CA MET A 57 5.19 8.30 9.53
C MET A 57 4.84 8.95 10.87
N LEU A 58 5.32 8.41 11.99
CA LEU A 58 4.97 8.91 13.32
C LEU A 58 5.39 10.37 13.53
N ARG A 59 6.56 10.77 13.03
CA ARG A 59 7.04 12.16 13.09
C ARG A 59 6.19 13.12 12.27
N GLU A 60 5.77 12.68 11.09
CA GLU A 60 5.05 13.53 10.12
C GLU A 60 3.53 13.50 10.29
N LEU A 61 2.98 12.58 11.10
CA LEU A 61 1.54 12.43 11.35
C LEU A 61 0.85 13.73 11.78
N GLN A 62 1.53 14.56 12.57
CA GLN A 62 1.00 15.84 13.05
C GLN A 62 1.23 17.00 12.07
N ARG A 63 2.11 16.83 11.08
CA ARG A 63 2.52 17.89 10.14
C ARG A 63 1.84 17.75 8.77
N ARG A 64 1.37 16.55 8.43
CA ARG A 64 0.82 16.23 7.12
C ARG A 64 -0.60 15.71 7.20
N CYS A 65 -1.42 16.15 6.25
CA CYS A 65 -2.76 15.64 6.05
C CYS A 65 -2.68 14.18 5.63
N PHE A 66 -3.31 13.29 6.40
CA PHE A 66 -3.23 11.85 6.18
C PHE A 66 -3.86 11.42 4.83
N TRP A 67 -4.86 12.18 4.36
CA TRP A 67 -5.53 11.90 3.10
C TRP A 67 -4.71 12.32 1.88
N CYS A 68 -4.34 13.60 1.77
CA CYS A 68 -3.72 14.14 0.55
C CYS A 68 -2.18 14.22 0.60
N GLY A 69 -1.57 14.03 1.78
CA GLY A 69 -0.13 14.12 2.00
C GLY A 69 0.44 15.54 2.07
N GLY A 70 -0.40 16.57 1.90
CA GLY A 70 0.00 17.99 2.00
C GLY A 70 0.16 18.46 3.44
N ALA A 71 0.74 19.64 3.64
CA ALA A 71 0.88 20.24 4.97
C ALA A 71 -0.49 20.48 5.63
N VAL A 72 -0.58 20.28 6.94
CA VAL A 72 -1.73 20.77 7.70
C VAL A 72 -1.54 22.26 8.02
N GLY A 73 -2.61 23.04 7.90
CA GLY A 73 -2.61 24.44 8.30
C GLY A 73 -2.72 24.61 9.83
N GLU A 74 -2.91 25.84 10.27
CA GLU A 74 -2.97 26.21 11.71
C GLU A 74 -4.12 25.54 12.47
N THR A 75 -5.25 25.29 11.81
CA THR A 75 -6.43 24.65 12.41
C THR A 75 -6.68 23.27 11.78
N PRO A 76 -5.88 22.24 12.11
CA PRO A 76 -6.04 20.91 11.55
C PRO A 76 -7.30 20.24 12.11
N LEU A 77 -8.06 19.58 11.24
CA LEU A 77 -9.19 18.77 11.69
C LEU A 77 -8.69 17.42 12.20
N ASP A 78 -9.29 16.95 13.29
CA ASP A 78 -9.06 15.60 13.78
C ASP A 78 -9.62 14.58 12.78
N ALA A 79 -8.79 13.63 12.42
CA ALA A 79 -9.11 12.51 11.55
C ALA A 79 -8.62 11.20 12.19
N SER A 80 -8.52 11.15 13.52
CA SER A 80 -8.00 9.99 14.25
C SER A 80 -8.79 8.71 13.93
N THR A 81 -8.05 7.60 13.87
CA THR A 81 -8.59 6.28 13.52
C THR A 81 -7.94 5.21 14.40
N ARG A 82 -8.49 3.99 14.43
CA ARG A 82 -7.82 2.87 15.11
C ARG A 82 -6.86 2.15 14.18
N SER A 83 -5.71 1.72 14.70
CA SER A 83 -4.80 0.81 14.02
C SER A 83 -4.25 -0.16 15.05
N ARG A 84 -4.54 -1.46 14.88
CA ARG A 84 -4.16 -2.54 15.83
C ARG A 84 -4.51 -2.18 17.27
N ASP A 85 -5.77 -1.77 17.47
CA ASP A 85 -6.34 -1.35 18.76
C ASP A 85 -5.72 -0.11 19.40
N LYS A 86 -4.78 0.55 18.72
CA LYS A 86 -4.20 1.83 19.15
C LYS A 86 -4.83 2.99 18.40
N LEU A 87 -5.04 4.09 19.10
CA LEU A 87 -5.46 5.34 18.47
C LEU A 87 -4.31 5.90 17.64
N LEU A 88 -4.53 6.03 16.33
CA LEU A 88 -3.65 6.74 15.41
C LEU A 88 -4.14 8.18 15.30
N GLN A 89 -3.41 9.11 15.93
CA GLN A 89 -3.72 10.53 15.91
C GLN A 89 -3.41 11.13 14.53
N ALA A 90 -4.35 11.05 13.61
CA ALA A 90 -4.22 11.56 12.25
C ALA A 90 -4.91 12.91 12.10
N ARG A 91 -4.35 13.78 11.25
CA ARG A 91 -4.87 15.11 10.95
C ARG A 91 -5.33 15.22 9.50
N ALA A 92 -6.29 16.10 9.24
CA ALA A 92 -6.76 16.44 7.90
C ALA A 92 -6.74 17.96 7.67
N CYS A 93 -6.37 18.37 6.46
CA CYS A 93 -6.31 19.79 6.07
C CYS A 93 -7.67 20.40 5.69
N SER A 94 -8.70 19.59 5.45
CA SER A 94 -10.04 20.06 5.11
C SER A 94 -11.11 19.03 5.49
N ARG A 95 -12.37 19.46 5.60
CA ARG A 95 -13.50 18.57 5.89
C ARG A 95 -13.60 17.44 4.87
N GLY A 96 -13.48 17.77 3.58
CA GLY A 96 -13.48 16.77 2.51
C GLY A 96 -12.36 15.73 2.62
N CYS A 97 -11.15 16.13 3.03
CA CYS A 97 -10.06 15.19 3.31
C CYS A 97 -10.36 14.29 4.51
N ARG A 98 -10.87 14.87 5.61
CA ARG A 98 -11.26 14.13 6.81
C ARG A 98 -12.34 13.09 6.47
N ASP A 99 -13.42 13.53 5.86
CA ASP A 99 -14.58 12.68 5.60
C ASP A 99 -14.24 11.55 4.61
N SER A 100 -13.37 11.81 3.63
CA SER A 100 -12.86 10.79 2.71
C SER A 100 -11.95 9.77 3.42
N PHE A 101 -11.08 10.25 4.31
CA PHE A 101 -10.22 9.37 5.11
C PHE A 101 -11.01 8.48 6.06
N LEU A 102 -12.01 9.04 6.75
CA LEU A 102 -12.87 8.26 7.63
C LEU A 102 -13.71 7.25 6.85
N ALA A 103 -14.27 7.64 5.70
CA ALA A 103 -14.96 6.70 4.81
C ALA A 103 -14.04 5.55 4.39
N PHE A 104 -12.81 5.86 3.99
CA PHE A 104 -11.80 4.84 3.68
C PHE A 104 -11.54 3.91 4.88
N GLY A 105 -11.29 4.45 6.07
CA GLY A 105 -11.06 3.65 7.27
C GLY A 105 -12.24 2.75 7.63
N ARG A 106 -13.49 3.20 7.45
CA ARG A 106 -14.68 2.38 7.70
C ARG A 106 -14.81 1.26 6.67
N PHE A 107 -14.61 1.57 5.40
CA PHE A 107 -14.65 0.58 4.33
C PHE A 107 -13.58 -0.49 4.51
N VAL A 108 -12.33 -0.09 4.76
CA VAL A 108 -11.21 -1.01 5.00
C VAL A 108 -11.47 -1.89 6.21
N SER A 109 -11.99 -1.34 7.31
CA SER A 109 -12.40 -2.12 8.47
C SER A 109 -13.48 -3.16 8.11
N ALA A 110 -14.42 -2.82 7.22
CA ALA A 110 -15.47 -3.73 6.76
C ALA A 110 -14.91 -4.92 5.98
N VAL A 111 -13.96 -4.68 5.06
CA VAL A 111 -13.43 -5.69 4.13
C VAL A 111 -12.06 -6.25 4.54
N ARG A 112 -11.57 -5.93 5.74
CA ARG A 112 -10.25 -6.32 6.25
C ARG A 112 -9.87 -7.78 6.00
N PRO A 113 -10.70 -8.80 6.36
CA PRO A 113 -10.29 -10.19 6.19
C PRO A 113 -10.11 -10.56 4.72
N VAL A 114 -10.99 -10.04 3.84
CA VAL A 114 -10.93 -10.27 2.39
C VAL A 114 -9.65 -9.68 1.81
N VAL A 115 -9.34 -8.42 2.16
CA VAL A 115 -8.12 -7.74 1.71
C VAL A 115 -6.87 -8.47 2.21
N ALA A 116 -6.87 -8.90 3.48
CA ALA A 116 -5.75 -9.63 4.06
C ALA A 116 -5.52 -10.96 3.32
N LEU A 117 -6.58 -11.71 3.04
CA LEU A 117 -6.50 -12.97 2.30
C LEU A 117 -5.93 -12.76 0.89
N LEU A 118 -6.48 -11.80 0.14
CA LEU A 118 -6.09 -11.48 -1.24
C LEU A 118 -4.67 -10.92 -1.37
N ILE A 119 -4.03 -10.54 -0.26
CA ILE A 119 -2.66 -10.01 -0.28
C ILE A 119 -1.69 -11.01 0.34
N PHE A 120 -1.94 -11.50 1.55
CA PHE A 120 -0.98 -12.34 2.27
C PHE A 120 -0.93 -13.77 1.74
N VAL A 121 -2.04 -14.37 1.30
CA VAL A 121 -2.02 -15.74 0.76
C VAL A 121 -1.20 -15.82 -0.54
N PRO A 122 -1.42 -14.95 -1.54
CA PRO A 122 -0.58 -14.95 -2.73
C PRO A 122 0.90 -14.70 -2.47
N ILE A 123 1.23 -13.80 -1.54
CA ILE A 123 2.62 -13.57 -1.11
C ILE A 123 3.21 -14.86 -0.53
N ALA A 124 2.51 -15.52 0.39
CA ALA A 124 2.98 -16.75 1.03
C ALA A 124 3.19 -17.87 0.01
N VAL A 125 2.22 -18.09 -0.89
CA VAL A 125 2.33 -19.09 -1.97
C VAL A 125 3.50 -18.79 -2.90
N TYR A 126 3.67 -17.52 -3.28
CA TYR A 126 4.78 -17.09 -4.14
C TYR A 126 6.14 -17.35 -3.50
N LEU A 127 6.32 -16.95 -2.24
CA LEU A 127 7.56 -17.13 -1.50
C LEU A 127 7.86 -18.60 -1.21
N ALA A 128 6.85 -19.41 -0.88
CA ALA A 128 7.00 -20.85 -0.71
C ALA A 128 7.45 -21.53 -2.01
N ASN A 129 6.82 -21.19 -3.15
CA ASN A 129 7.24 -21.70 -4.45
C ASN A 129 8.67 -21.28 -4.79
N ALA A 130 9.03 -20.02 -4.50
CA ALA A 130 10.40 -19.54 -4.70
C ALA A 130 11.41 -20.32 -3.85
N ALA A 131 11.12 -20.56 -2.57
CA ALA A 131 11.99 -21.33 -1.67
C ALA A 131 12.19 -22.78 -2.16
N VAL A 132 11.10 -23.46 -2.55
CA VAL A 132 11.18 -24.82 -3.10
C VAL A 132 12.02 -24.85 -4.38
N ARG A 133 11.90 -23.85 -5.25
CA ARG A 133 12.70 -23.75 -6.48
C ARG A 133 14.18 -23.47 -6.22
N ILE A 134 14.50 -22.67 -5.21
CA ILE A 134 15.89 -22.46 -4.77
C ILE A 134 16.50 -23.78 -4.28
N ALA A 135 15.72 -24.65 -3.65
CA ALA A 135 16.14 -25.99 -3.24
C ALA A 135 16.16 -27.03 -4.37
N GLY A 136 15.94 -26.63 -5.64
CA GLY A 136 15.93 -27.52 -6.80
C GLY A 136 14.60 -28.23 -7.08
N GLY A 137 13.55 -27.95 -6.29
CA GLY A 137 12.20 -28.47 -6.53
C GLY A 137 11.37 -27.58 -7.47
N SER A 138 10.11 -27.96 -7.69
CA SER A 138 9.13 -27.11 -8.37
C SER A 138 7.71 -27.49 -7.95
N LEU A 139 6.96 -26.57 -7.34
CA LEU A 139 5.53 -26.77 -7.07
C LEU A 139 4.70 -26.37 -8.28
N ILE A 140 4.93 -25.16 -8.77
CA ILE A 140 4.24 -24.58 -9.93
C ILE A 140 5.21 -23.78 -10.81
N PRO A 141 4.94 -23.65 -12.12
CA PRO A 141 5.72 -22.79 -13.00
C PRO A 141 5.76 -21.35 -12.45
N ILE A 142 6.94 -20.72 -12.47
CA ILE A 142 7.12 -19.38 -11.88
C ILE A 142 6.23 -18.33 -12.53
N GLU A 143 5.90 -18.49 -13.81
CA GLU A 143 4.96 -17.62 -14.52
C GLU A 143 3.55 -17.70 -13.95
N VAL A 144 3.09 -18.91 -13.63
CA VAL A 144 1.79 -19.12 -12.96
C VAL A 144 1.83 -18.51 -11.56
N ALA A 145 2.92 -18.74 -10.82
CA ALA A 145 3.09 -18.14 -9.49
C ALA A 145 3.05 -16.60 -9.53
N ARG A 146 3.67 -15.97 -10.54
CA ARG A 146 3.63 -14.51 -10.74
C ARG A 146 2.21 -14.00 -10.95
N TRP A 147 1.37 -14.71 -11.72
CA TRP A 147 -0.02 -14.31 -11.92
C TRP A 147 -0.90 -14.55 -10.70
N LEU A 148 -0.71 -15.69 -10.02
CA LEU A 148 -1.34 -15.96 -8.73
C LEU A 148 -0.99 -14.90 -7.68
N PHE A 149 0.22 -14.33 -7.75
CA PHE A 149 0.61 -13.16 -6.96
C PHE A 149 -0.06 -11.86 -7.43
N LYS A 150 0.08 -11.49 -8.72
CA LYS A 150 -0.36 -10.19 -9.26
C LYS A 150 -1.87 -10.02 -9.22
N VAL A 151 -2.65 -11.00 -9.68
CA VAL A 151 -4.09 -10.82 -9.93
C VAL A 151 -4.89 -10.57 -8.65
N PRO A 152 -4.79 -11.39 -7.59
CA PRO A 152 -5.56 -11.16 -6.37
C PRO A 152 -5.18 -9.85 -5.68
N ILE A 153 -3.89 -9.49 -5.70
CA ILE A 153 -3.41 -8.21 -5.18
C ILE A 153 -4.01 -7.05 -5.99
N ALA A 154 -4.01 -7.14 -7.33
CA ALA A 154 -4.60 -6.12 -8.20
C ALA A 154 -6.10 -5.93 -7.93
N ILE A 155 -6.84 -7.03 -7.76
CA ILE A 155 -8.28 -6.99 -7.38
C ILE A 155 -8.45 -6.32 -6.03
N ALA A 156 -7.66 -6.68 -5.03
CA ALA A 156 -7.77 -6.13 -3.68
C ALA A 156 -7.48 -4.62 -3.64
N VAL A 157 -6.33 -4.19 -4.17
CA VAL A 157 -5.90 -2.79 -4.10
C VAL A 157 -6.67 -1.91 -5.08
N GLY A 158 -6.98 -2.43 -6.28
CA GLY A 158 -7.80 -1.77 -7.28
C GLY A 158 -9.24 -1.61 -6.77
N GLY A 159 -9.84 -2.67 -6.26
CA GLY A 159 -11.18 -2.64 -5.65
C GLY A 159 -11.27 -1.65 -4.49
N LEU A 160 -10.32 -1.71 -3.54
CA LEU A 160 -10.23 -0.74 -2.43
C LEU A 160 -10.17 0.71 -2.92
N SER A 161 -9.39 0.97 -3.97
CA SER A 161 -9.20 2.32 -4.48
C SER A 161 -10.46 2.93 -5.10
N VAL A 162 -11.41 2.10 -5.54
CA VAL A 162 -12.67 2.54 -6.16
C VAL A 162 -13.82 2.51 -5.16
N ALA A 163 -13.91 1.44 -4.35
CA ALA A 163 -15.05 1.16 -3.50
C ALA A 163 -15.05 1.87 -2.13
N TYR A 164 -13.93 2.49 -1.73
CA TYR A 164 -13.85 3.18 -0.43
C TYR A 164 -14.94 4.24 -0.14
N PRO A 165 -15.55 4.95 -1.12
CA PRO A 165 -16.62 5.91 -0.83
C PRO A 165 -17.86 5.25 -0.22
N LEU A 166 -18.07 3.94 -0.43
CA LEU A 166 -19.15 3.17 0.21
C LEU A 166 -19.06 3.21 1.75
N GLY A 167 -17.87 3.44 2.29
CA GLY A 167 -17.67 3.63 3.72
C GLY A 167 -18.34 4.89 4.30
N ARG A 168 -18.86 5.80 3.48
CA ARG A 168 -19.66 6.95 3.95
C ARG A 168 -20.97 6.51 4.62
N GLY A 169 -21.59 5.44 4.15
CA GLY A 169 -22.84 4.90 4.70
C GLY A 169 -22.65 3.83 5.78
N MET A 170 -21.41 3.51 6.15
CA MET A 170 -21.11 2.47 7.13
C MET A 170 -21.07 3.04 8.56
N THR A 171 -21.61 2.32 9.53
CA THR A 171 -21.61 2.67 10.95
C THR A 171 -20.40 2.11 11.71
N ARG A 172 -19.61 1.21 11.10
CA ARG A 172 -18.42 0.65 11.73
C ARG A 172 -17.43 1.75 12.11
N PRO A 173 -16.70 1.61 13.23
CA PRO A 173 -15.65 2.55 13.58
C PRO A 173 -14.55 2.53 12.51
N PRO A 174 -13.98 3.70 12.14
CA PRO A 174 -12.86 3.75 11.20
C PRO A 174 -11.65 3.03 11.81
N ALA A 175 -11.10 2.07 11.07
CA ALA A 175 -9.89 1.35 11.46
C ALA A 175 -9.05 0.97 10.24
N ILE A 176 -7.72 1.11 10.37
CA ILE A 176 -6.75 0.77 9.33
C ILE A 176 -5.69 -0.14 9.93
N ASP A 177 -5.88 -1.44 9.76
CA ASP A 177 -4.96 -2.48 10.25
C ASP A 177 -3.96 -2.96 9.18
N PHE A 178 -4.14 -2.48 7.95
CA PHE A 178 -3.16 -2.62 6.88
C PHE A 178 -1.87 -1.84 7.23
N PRO A 179 -0.71 -2.10 6.59
CA PRO A 179 0.52 -1.31 6.76
C PRO A 179 0.31 0.20 6.54
N VAL A 180 -0.20 0.89 7.57
CA VAL A 180 -0.69 2.27 7.52
C VAL A 180 0.42 3.26 7.16
N HIS A 181 1.67 2.90 7.47
CA HIS A 181 2.84 3.62 7.05
C HIS A 181 2.94 3.72 5.53
N ASN A 182 2.69 2.64 4.78
CA ASN A 182 2.76 2.67 3.31
C ASN A 182 1.75 3.65 2.70
N LEU A 183 0.53 3.67 3.23
CA LEU A 183 -0.52 4.61 2.79
C LEU A 183 -0.15 6.07 3.12
N PHE A 184 0.52 6.28 4.24
CA PHE A 184 0.90 7.62 4.71
C PHE A 184 2.03 8.24 3.89
N LEU A 185 3.00 7.46 3.40
CA LEU A 185 4.20 7.97 2.73
C LEU A 185 3.86 9.01 1.65
N LEU A 186 2.88 8.70 0.79
CA LEU A 186 2.35 9.59 -0.23
C LEU A 186 1.04 10.32 0.18
N GLY A 187 0.41 9.87 1.27
CA GLY A 187 -1.00 10.16 1.58
C GLY A 187 -1.94 9.13 0.92
N VAL A 188 -3.04 8.81 1.62
CA VAL A 188 -3.97 7.75 1.20
C VAL A 188 -4.47 7.98 -0.23
N ARG A 189 -4.90 9.21 -0.56
CA ARG A 189 -5.43 9.55 -1.89
C ARG A 189 -4.44 9.23 -3.01
N ASN A 190 -3.18 9.61 -2.84
CA ASN A 190 -2.16 9.43 -3.87
C ASN A 190 -1.77 7.95 -3.97
N THR A 191 -1.72 7.24 -2.83
CA THR A 191 -1.51 5.78 -2.82
C THR A 191 -2.64 5.04 -3.54
N LEU A 192 -3.90 5.42 -3.32
CA LEU A 192 -5.04 4.85 -4.04
C LEU A 192 -4.97 5.10 -5.55
N TRP A 193 -4.47 6.25 -5.99
CA TRP A 193 -4.22 6.50 -7.41
C TRP A 193 -3.17 5.54 -7.99
N VAL A 194 -2.05 5.34 -7.29
CA VAL A 194 -1.04 4.35 -7.70
C VAL A 194 -1.65 2.95 -7.77
N PHE A 195 -2.46 2.57 -6.78
CA PHE A 195 -3.15 1.28 -6.78
C PHE A 195 -4.10 1.10 -7.95
N ARG A 196 -4.82 2.14 -8.38
CA ARG A 196 -5.65 2.09 -9.60
C ARG A 196 -4.81 1.80 -10.82
N LEU A 197 -3.74 2.56 -11.03
CA LEU A 197 -2.91 2.44 -12.22
C LEU A 197 -2.23 1.07 -12.29
N VAL A 198 -1.59 0.66 -11.20
CA VAL A 198 -0.89 -0.63 -11.13
C VAL A 198 -1.87 -1.80 -11.19
N GLY A 199 -2.98 -1.72 -10.45
CA GLY A 199 -4.01 -2.76 -10.44
C GLY A 199 -4.64 -2.94 -11.82
N LEU A 200 -5.05 -1.85 -12.47
CA LEU A 200 -5.60 -1.89 -13.82
C LEU A 200 -4.56 -2.45 -14.82
N TRP A 201 -3.32 -1.98 -14.74
CA TRP A 201 -2.23 -2.47 -15.60
C TRP A 201 -2.03 -3.99 -15.47
N TRP A 202 -2.01 -4.52 -14.24
CA TRP A 202 -1.86 -5.96 -14.02
C TRP A 202 -3.06 -6.76 -14.52
N LEU A 203 -4.28 -6.27 -14.33
CA LEU A 203 -5.49 -6.93 -14.82
C LEU A 203 -5.55 -6.95 -16.35
N VAL A 204 -5.24 -5.82 -16.99
CA VAL A 204 -5.17 -5.73 -18.46
C VAL A 204 -4.07 -6.65 -19.00
N SER A 205 -2.89 -6.63 -18.37
CA SER A 205 -1.77 -7.50 -18.78
C SER A 205 -2.12 -8.98 -18.65
N TRP A 206 -2.92 -9.34 -17.64
CA TRP A 206 -3.40 -10.72 -17.45
C TRP A 206 -4.36 -11.13 -18.57
N VAL A 207 -5.37 -10.30 -18.85
CA VAL A 207 -6.38 -10.56 -19.91
C VAL A 207 -5.73 -10.65 -21.30
N LEU A 208 -4.76 -9.76 -21.58
CA LEU A 208 -4.03 -9.73 -22.84
C LEU A 208 -2.86 -10.71 -22.91
N TRP A 209 -2.64 -11.47 -21.84
CA TRP A 209 -1.54 -12.43 -21.71
C TRP A 209 -0.15 -11.88 -22.01
N LEU A 210 0.09 -10.63 -21.61
CA LEU A 210 1.37 -9.96 -21.81
C LEU A 210 2.42 -10.52 -20.85
N ARG A 211 3.54 -11.01 -21.40
CA ARG A 211 4.65 -11.60 -20.62
C ARG A 211 5.60 -10.49 -20.14
N PHE A 212 5.66 -10.25 -18.82
CA PHE A 212 6.57 -9.30 -18.16
C PHE A 212 7.04 -9.73 -16.77
#